data_AF-A0A076PJH4-F1
#
_entry.id   AF-A0A076PJH4-F1
#
_cell.length_a   1.000
_cell.length_b   1.000
_cell.length_c   1.000
_cell.angle_alpha   90.00
_cell.angle_beta   90.00
_cell.angle_gamma   90.00
#
_symmetry.space_group_name_H-M   'P 1'
#
loop_
_entity.id
_entity.type
_entity.pdbx_description
1 polymer ?
#
loop_
_entity_poly.entity_id
_entity_poly.type
_entity_poly.pdbx_seq_one_letter_code
_entity_poly.pdbx_strand_id
1 'polypeptide(L)'
;MPQASPNTSSKRVIAAAPETLPTSVPLHTAVLIGRFQPLHNGHMALLHAALERARQVVVVLGSAWQAPNPKNPFSWQERAQMLRNALSKEDAERVRCVPVRDYYNEPLWVHAVREAVQAHVPEGASVALVGHFKDSSSSYLARFPGWELISLPRLGQFDATPLREIFFGEGDTSPETMEAALVRLSSQMPESTLDFLRRWAQTPLYLRLQKEWHMLQDYKRAWAKAPYAPVFVTVDALLRCRAKGQDQVLLIQRGHAPGQGLWALPGGFLEQRDSLWQSCMRELREETCSSISEADLLAALQAVQVFDHPDRSLRGRTITHVHYLDLGVQPSLPPVQGADDAALARWVPVADLPLMEAEFFEDHFQILCQFLPVTLAQSEPERQVA
;
A
#
# COMPACT_ATOMS: atom_id res chain seq x y z
N MET A 1 58.84 1.72 -41.85
CA MET A 1 59.39 0.36 -41.69
C MET A 1 59.94 0.23 -40.28
N PRO A 2 59.75 -0.89 -39.55
CA PRO A 2 59.14 -2.19 -39.90
C PRO A 2 57.71 -2.30 -39.31
N GLN A 3 56.64 -2.80 -39.96
CA GLN A 3 56.26 -4.11 -40.52
C GLN A 3 55.95 -5.25 -39.52
N ALA A 4 54.84 -5.94 -39.84
CA ALA A 4 54.25 -7.20 -39.33
C ALA A 4 53.31 -7.09 -38.11
N SER A 5 52.07 -7.61 -38.07
CA SER A 5 51.22 -8.36 -39.01
C SER A 5 49.76 -8.33 -38.51
N PRO A 6 48.75 -8.48 -39.37
CA PRO A 6 47.34 -8.58 -38.97
C PRO A 6 47.00 -10.04 -38.65
N ASN A 7 46.41 -10.31 -37.48
CA ASN A 7 45.90 -11.66 -37.18
C ASN A 7 44.37 -11.63 -37.06
N THR A 8 43.74 -11.94 -38.19
CA THR A 8 42.36 -12.36 -38.32
C THR A 8 42.19 -13.74 -37.70
N SER A 9 41.43 -13.83 -36.59
CA SER A 9 40.91 -15.09 -36.09
C SER A 9 39.40 -14.97 -35.91
N SER A 10 38.67 -15.33 -36.97
CA SER A 10 37.25 -15.68 -36.93
C SER A 10 36.98 -16.68 -35.80
N LYS A 11 36.41 -16.21 -34.68
CA LYS A 11 35.76 -17.10 -33.73
C LYS A 11 34.33 -17.31 -34.21
N ARG A 12 34.08 -18.54 -34.66
CA ARG A 12 32.78 -19.10 -35.04
C ARG A 12 31.71 -18.71 -34.01
N VAL A 13 30.61 -18.14 -34.49
CA VAL A 13 29.34 -18.10 -33.77
C VAL A 13 28.87 -19.55 -33.65
N ILE A 14 28.97 -20.13 -32.46
CA ILE A 14 28.27 -21.37 -32.13
C ILE A 14 26.87 -20.92 -31.72
N ALA A 15 25.91 -21.08 -32.62
CA ALA A 15 24.50 -21.02 -32.26
C ALA A 15 24.24 -22.18 -31.30
N ALA A 16 24.04 -21.89 -30.01
CA ALA A 16 23.56 -22.87 -29.06
C ALA A 16 22.11 -23.22 -29.43
N ALA A 17 21.88 -24.49 -29.74
CA ALA A 17 20.55 -25.07 -29.80
C ALA A 17 19.86 -24.89 -28.43
N PRO A 18 18.51 -24.87 -28.36
CA PRO A 18 17.82 -24.72 -27.10
C PRO A 18 18.17 -25.92 -26.21
N GLU A 19 19.00 -25.68 -25.20
CA GLU A 19 19.23 -26.65 -24.14
C GLU A 19 17.88 -26.95 -23.50
N THR A 20 17.40 -28.16 -23.73
CA THR A 20 16.35 -28.79 -22.96
C THR A 20 16.72 -28.64 -21.48
N LEU A 21 15.92 -27.87 -20.74
CA LEU A 21 16.05 -27.71 -19.30
C LEU A 21 16.14 -29.09 -18.63
N PRO A 22 17.05 -29.29 -17.66
CA PRO A 22 17.18 -30.57 -16.99
C PRO A 22 15.86 -30.95 -16.32
N THR A 23 15.52 -32.23 -16.39
CA THR A 23 14.45 -32.91 -15.66
C THR A 23 14.75 -32.95 -14.16
N SER A 24 14.85 -31.79 -13.51
CA SER A 24 14.77 -31.69 -12.06
C SER A 24 13.31 -31.84 -11.65
N VAL A 25 13.04 -32.56 -10.55
CA VAL A 25 11.71 -32.62 -9.93
C VAL A 25 11.18 -31.19 -9.83
N PRO A 26 10.00 -30.86 -10.40
CA PRO A 26 9.47 -29.50 -10.35
C PRO A 26 9.39 -29.07 -8.88
N LEU A 27 9.77 -27.81 -8.62
CA LEU A 27 9.66 -27.22 -7.29
C LEU A 27 8.25 -27.47 -6.76
N HIS A 28 8.10 -27.66 -5.45
CA HIS A 28 6.75 -27.85 -4.94
C HIS A 28 5.97 -26.52 -5.01
N THR A 29 6.54 -25.45 -4.45
CA THR A 29 5.88 -24.14 -4.38
C THR A 29 6.78 -23.04 -4.93
N ALA A 30 6.23 -22.24 -5.85
CA ALA A 30 6.79 -20.94 -6.19
C ALA A 30 6.02 -19.83 -5.47
N VAL A 31 6.71 -18.78 -5.06
CA VAL A 31 6.14 -17.61 -4.38
C VAL A 31 6.30 -16.40 -5.29
N LEU A 32 5.22 -15.67 -5.52
CA LEU A 32 5.25 -14.39 -6.23
C LEU A 32 4.72 -13.31 -5.31
N ILE A 33 5.52 -12.26 -5.08
CA ILE A 33 5.14 -11.15 -4.18
C ILE A 33 4.88 -9.90 -5.01
N GLY A 34 3.75 -9.23 -4.78
CA GLY A 34 3.45 -8.00 -5.48
C GLY A 34 2.24 -7.25 -4.95
N ARG A 35 2.12 -5.99 -5.39
CA ARG A 35 0.91 -5.18 -5.16
C ARG A 35 -0.18 -5.44 -6.19
N PHE A 36 0.15 -5.70 -7.45
CA PHE A 36 -0.82 -5.94 -8.52
C PHE A 36 -1.90 -4.83 -8.65
N GLN A 37 -1.47 -3.56 -8.73
CA GLN A 37 -2.33 -2.37 -8.76
C GLN A 37 -2.23 -1.60 -10.10
N PRO A 38 -2.83 -2.07 -11.21
CA PRO A 38 -3.56 -3.33 -11.40
C PRO A 38 -2.65 -4.52 -11.76
N LEU A 39 -3.26 -5.68 -12.00
CA LEU A 39 -2.62 -6.79 -12.71
C LEU A 39 -2.26 -6.36 -14.15
N HIS A 40 -1.11 -6.79 -14.67
CA HIS A 40 -0.64 -6.41 -16.00
C HIS A 40 0.23 -7.51 -16.60
N ASN A 41 0.58 -7.40 -17.89
CA ASN A 41 1.27 -8.46 -18.63
C ASN A 41 2.65 -8.80 -18.05
N GLY A 42 3.37 -7.82 -17.51
CA GLY A 42 4.61 -8.09 -16.75
C GLY A 42 4.41 -9.02 -15.54
N HIS A 43 3.31 -8.87 -14.79
CA HIS A 43 2.99 -9.79 -13.68
C HIS A 43 2.60 -11.18 -14.20
N MET A 44 1.81 -11.24 -15.28
CA MET A 44 1.40 -12.51 -15.89
C MET A 44 2.60 -13.32 -16.35
N ALA A 45 3.61 -12.68 -16.92
CA ALA A 45 4.81 -13.38 -17.34
C ALA A 45 5.58 -14.01 -16.16
N LEU A 46 5.68 -13.32 -15.02
CA LEU A 46 6.26 -13.89 -13.79
C LEU A 46 5.41 -15.05 -13.27
N LEU A 47 4.09 -14.91 -13.30
CA LEU A 47 3.15 -15.93 -12.83
C LEU A 47 3.19 -17.20 -13.69
N HIS A 48 3.21 -17.07 -15.01
CA HIS A 48 3.37 -18.21 -15.92
C HIS A 48 4.72 -18.90 -15.74
N ALA A 49 5.80 -18.13 -15.60
CA ALA A 49 7.11 -18.71 -15.32
C ALA A 49 7.15 -19.47 -13.98
N ALA A 50 6.41 -19.01 -12.97
CA ALA A 50 6.23 -19.71 -11.70
C ALA A 50 5.44 -21.03 -11.87
N LEU A 51 4.34 -21.00 -12.63
CA LEU A 51 3.49 -22.17 -12.92
C LEU A 51 4.21 -23.25 -13.74
N GLU A 52 5.13 -22.87 -14.62
CA GLU A 52 5.99 -23.81 -15.37
C GLU A 52 6.98 -24.55 -14.46
N ARG A 53 7.44 -23.91 -13.37
CA ARG A 53 8.56 -24.39 -12.54
C ARG A 53 8.12 -25.05 -11.24
N ALA A 54 6.89 -24.81 -10.79
CA ALA A 54 6.42 -25.31 -9.51
C ALA A 54 5.01 -25.91 -9.56
N ARG A 55 4.74 -26.96 -8.76
CA ARG A 55 3.43 -27.63 -8.69
C ARG A 55 2.30 -26.69 -8.27
N GLN A 56 2.57 -25.74 -7.38
CA GLN A 56 1.65 -24.66 -7.02
C GLN A 56 2.37 -23.32 -6.94
N VAL A 57 1.60 -22.23 -7.03
CA VAL A 57 2.09 -20.87 -6.83
C VAL A 57 1.32 -20.21 -5.69
N VAL A 58 2.04 -19.66 -4.72
CA VAL A 58 1.48 -18.77 -3.70
C VAL A 58 1.76 -17.33 -4.10
N VAL A 59 0.71 -16.57 -4.39
CA VAL A 59 0.78 -15.14 -4.73
C VAL A 59 0.52 -14.32 -3.48
N VAL A 60 1.54 -13.62 -2.99
CA VAL A 60 1.45 -12.72 -1.85
C VAL A 60 0.99 -11.35 -2.33
N LEU A 61 -0.19 -10.94 -1.86
CA LEU A 61 -0.82 -9.66 -2.15
C LEU A 61 -0.44 -8.66 -1.04
N GLY A 62 0.62 -7.89 -1.28
CA GLY A 62 1.10 -6.86 -0.35
C GLY A 62 0.15 -5.67 -0.24
N SER A 63 0.40 -4.80 0.75
CA SER A 63 -0.48 -3.66 1.08
C SER A 63 -1.95 -4.08 1.22
N ALA A 64 -2.19 -5.28 1.77
CA ALA A 64 -3.55 -5.73 2.06
C ALA A 64 -4.13 -4.92 3.24
N TRP A 65 -5.46 -4.75 3.24
CA TRP A 65 -6.21 -3.93 4.19
C TRP A 65 -5.91 -2.42 4.18
N GLN A 66 -5.16 -1.89 3.21
CA GLN A 66 -5.07 -0.44 3.06
C GLN A 66 -6.37 0.16 2.52
N ALA A 67 -6.72 1.34 3.03
CA ALA A 67 -7.76 2.15 2.43
C ALA A 67 -7.43 2.49 0.95
N PRO A 68 -8.43 2.45 0.05
CA PRO A 68 -8.21 2.75 -1.36
C PRO A 68 -7.68 4.18 -1.56
N ASN A 69 -6.59 4.30 -2.33
CA ASN A 69 -5.96 5.55 -2.75
C ASN A 69 -5.42 5.42 -4.19
N PRO A 70 -5.00 6.51 -4.87
CA PRO A 70 -4.53 6.43 -6.26
C PRO A 70 -3.29 5.56 -6.51
N LYS A 71 -2.52 5.18 -5.47
CA LYS A 71 -1.40 4.22 -5.56
C LYS A 71 -1.87 2.77 -5.36
N ASN A 72 -2.82 2.56 -4.45
CA ASN A 72 -3.43 1.27 -4.12
C ASN A 72 -4.97 1.34 -4.28
N PRO A 73 -5.49 1.42 -5.52
CA PRO A 73 -6.93 1.61 -5.74
C PRO A 73 -7.79 0.37 -5.46
N PHE A 74 -7.24 -0.84 -5.59
CA PHE A 74 -7.99 -2.10 -5.51
C PHE A 74 -7.73 -2.85 -4.19
N SER A 75 -8.76 -3.47 -3.63
CA SER A 75 -8.63 -4.37 -2.48
C SER A 75 -7.81 -5.62 -2.81
N TRP A 76 -7.37 -6.38 -1.81
CA TRP A 76 -6.67 -7.63 -2.10
C TRP A 76 -7.59 -8.68 -2.73
N GLN A 77 -8.88 -8.66 -2.40
CA GLN A 77 -9.89 -9.55 -2.98
C GLN A 77 -10.11 -9.24 -4.47
N GLU A 78 -10.21 -7.95 -4.83
CA GLU A 78 -10.33 -7.52 -6.22
C GLU A 78 -9.10 -7.92 -7.04
N ARG A 79 -7.90 -7.74 -6.47
CA ARG A 79 -6.64 -8.16 -7.11
C ARG A 79 -6.54 -9.68 -7.26
N ALA A 80 -6.96 -10.44 -6.26
CA ALA A 80 -7.05 -11.90 -6.35
C ALA A 80 -8.06 -12.33 -7.44
N GLN A 81 -9.16 -11.60 -7.60
CA GLN A 81 -10.13 -11.85 -8.67
C GLN A 81 -9.54 -11.55 -10.05
N MET A 82 -8.80 -10.44 -10.21
CA MET A 82 -8.09 -10.14 -11.46
C MET A 82 -7.13 -11.28 -11.84
N LEU A 83 -6.33 -11.75 -10.88
CA LEU A 83 -5.40 -12.88 -11.07
C LEU A 83 -6.13 -14.15 -11.51
N ARG A 84 -7.19 -14.54 -10.79
CA ARG A 84 -7.99 -15.73 -11.12
C ARG A 84 -8.64 -15.63 -12.50
N ASN A 85 -9.17 -14.47 -12.86
CA ASN A 85 -9.82 -14.25 -14.17
C ASN A 85 -8.84 -14.20 -15.35
N ALA A 86 -7.54 -14.00 -15.10
CA ALA A 86 -6.52 -13.95 -16.13
C ALA A 86 -5.90 -15.32 -16.43
N LEU A 87 -6.29 -16.37 -15.69
CA LEU A 87 -5.74 -17.72 -15.78
C LEU A 87 -6.72 -18.71 -16.41
N SER A 88 -6.19 -19.79 -16.96
CA SER A 88 -6.98 -20.98 -17.28
C SER A 88 -7.57 -21.60 -16.00
N LYS A 89 -8.62 -22.42 -16.12
CA LYS A 89 -9.20 -23.09 -14.94
C LYS A 89 -8.17 -23.98 -14.22
N GLU A 90 -7.36 -24.71 -14.98
CA GLU A 90 -6.31 -25.59 -14.46
C GLU A 90 -5.21 -24.81 -13.71
N ASP A 91 -4.74 -23.70 -14.29
CA ASP A 91 -3.74 -22.87 -13.62
C ASP A 91 -4.32 -22.17 -12.39
N ALA A 92 -5.56 -21.71 -12.46
CA ALA A 92 -6.23 -21.05 -11.33
C ALA A 92 -6.34 -21.97 -10.11
N GLU A 93 -6.56 -23.28 -10.30
CA GLU A 93 -6.57 -24.27 -9.21
C GLU A 93 -5.20 -24.44 -8.54
N ARG A 94 -4.12 -24.11 -9.24
CA ARG A 94 -2.73 -24.17 -8.75
C ARG A 94 -2.25 -22.87 -8.12
N VAL A 95 -3.04 -21.80 -8.17
CA VAL A 95 -2.67 -20.47 -7.65
C VAL A 95 -3.44 -20.15 -6.37
N ARG A 96 -2.72 -19.89 -5.28
CA ARG A 96 -3.29 -19.45 -4.00
C ARG A 96 -2.89 -18.01 -3.72
N CYS A 97 -3.87 -17.11 -3.60
CA CYS A 97 -3.61 -15.72 -3.22
C CYS A 97 -3.66 -15.58 -1.70
N VAL A 98 -2.61 -14.99 -1.10
CA VAL A 98 -2.55 -14.71 0.35
C VAL A 98 -2.33 -13.22 0.59
N PRO A 99 -3.16 -12.56 1.41
CA PRO A 99 -2.99 -11.15 1.72
C PRO A 99 -1.95 -10.93 2.82
N VAL A 100 -1.13 -9.89 2.69
CA VAL A 100 -0.15 -9.48 3.72
C VAL A 100 -0.21 -7.97 3.93
N ARG A 101 -0.29 -7.56 5.21
CA ARG A 101 -0.26 -6.15 5.65
C ARG A 101 1.08 -5.50 5.36
N ASP A 102 1.08 -4.17 5.31
CA ASP A 102 2.34 -3.42 5.30
C ASP A 102 2.88 -3.29 6.73
N TYR A 103 4.18 -3.53 6.87
CA TYR A 103 4.93 -3.23 8.09
C TYR A 103 6.12 -2.35 7.71
N TYR A 104 6.34 -1.27 8.46
CA TYR A 104 7.50 -0.40 8.29
C TYR A 104 8.78 -0.97 8.94
N ASN A 105 8.67 -2.13 9.57
CA ASN A 105 9.77 -2.95 10.02
C ASN A 105 9.94 -4.13 9.05
N GLU A 106 10.99 -4.09 8.23
CA GLU A 106 11.25 -5.11 7.20
C GLU A 106 11.34 -6.54 7.77
N PRO A 107 12.06 -6.83 8.88
CA PRO A 107 12.03 -8.15 9.50
C PRO A 107 10.64 -8.66 9.88
N LEU A 108 9.76 -7.79 10.42
CA LEU A 108 8.38 -8.17 10.73
C LEU A 108 7.58 -8.48 9.46
N TRP A 109 7.77 -7.68 8.40
CA TRP A 109 7.15 -7.93 7.10
C TRP A 109 7.58 -9.28 6.51
N VAL A 110 8.89 -9.56 6.50
CA VAL A 110 9.44 -10.85 6.03
C VAL A 110 8.86 -12.01 6.85
N HIS A 111 8.77 -11.87 8.17
CA HIS A 111 8.16 -12.88 9.03
C HIS A 111 6.69 -13.14 8.65
N ALA A 112 5.89 -12.09 8.51
CA ALA A 112 4.48 -12.20 8.14
C ALA A 112 4.29 -12.85 6.76
N VAL A 113 5.13 -12.50 5.77
CA VAL A 113 5.11 -13.14 4.45
C VAL A 113 5.42 -14.64 4.57
N ARG A 114 6.45 -15.02 5.34
CA ARG A 114 6.83 -16.42 5.52
C ARG A 114 5.73 -17.21 6.21
N GLU A 115 5.13 -16.67 7.26
CA GLU A 115 4.02 -17.29 7.97
C GLU A 115 2.83 -17.53 7.04
N ALA A 116 2.41 -16.50 6.30
CA ALA A 116 1.30 -16.60 5.33
C ALA A 116 1.57 -17.64 4.22
N VAL A 117 2.80 -17.70 3.71
CA VAL A 117 3.18 -18.70 2.70
C VAL A 117 3.22 -20.10 3.32
N GLN A 118 3.84 -20.27 4.49
CA GLN A 118 4.06 -21.58 5.10
C GLN A 118 2.75 -22.31 5.43
N ALA A 119 1.67 -21.58 5.74
CA ALA A 119 0.33 -22.14 5.93
C ALA A 119 -0.22 -22.90 4.70
N HIS A 120 0.40 -22.73 3.51
CA HIS A 120 0.01 -23.39 2.26
C HIS A 120 1.11 -24.27 1.66
N VAL A 121 2.21 -24.47 2.37
CA VAL A 121 3.34 -25.29 1.92
C VAL A 121 3.40 -26.56 2.77
N PRO A 122 3.32 -27.76 2.17
CA PRO A 122 3.51 -29.00 2.90
C PRO A 122 4.87 -29.03 3.62
N GLU A 123 4.92 -29.69 4.77
CA GLU A 123 6.15 -29.81 5.54
C GLU A 123 7.27 -30.46 4.71
N GLY A 124 8.47 -29.86 4.73
CA GLY A 124 9.63 -30.33 3.97
C GLY A 124 9.59 -30.06 2.45
N ALA A 125 8.55 -29.42 1.93
CA ALA A 125 8.44 -29.12 0.51
C ALA A 125 9.38 -27.97 0.08
N SER A 126 9.88 -28.03 -1.17
CA SER A 126 10.75 -26.99 -1.72
C SER A 126 9.98 -25.71 -2.05
N VAL A 127 10.58 -24.56 -1.72
CA VAL A 127 10.02 -23.23 -1.95
C VAL A 127 11.03 -22.36 -2.70
N ALA A 128 10.57 -21.71 -3.77
CA ALA A 128 11.35 -20.72 -4.49
C ALA A 128 10.59 -19.40 -4.60
N LEU A 129 11.30 -18.28 -4.54
CA LEU A 129 10.79 -16.95 -4.79
C LEU A 129 11.00 -16.58 -6.26
N VAL A 130 9.95 -16.17 -6.94
CA VAL A 130 10.00 -15.69 -8.33
C VAL A 130 9.90 -14.18 -8.30
N GLY A 131 10.86 -13.50 -8.91
CA GLY A 131 10.87 -12.04 -8.89
C GLY A 131 11.86 -11.41 -9.84
N HIS A 132 11.83 -10.08 -9.87
CA HIS A 132 12.76 -9.23 -10.60
C HIS A 132 13.16 -8.06 -9.70
N PHE A 133 14.46 -7.76 -9.63
CA PHE A 133 14.95 -6.57 -8.94
C PHE A 133 14.64 -5.32 -9.78
N LYS A 134 13.58 -4.59 -9.42
CA LYS A 134 13.10 -3.44 -10.19
C LYS A 134 13.75 -2.12 -9.75
N ASP A 135 13.87 -1.89 -8.44
CA ASP A 135 14.35 -0.65 -7.79
C ASP A 135 14.60 -0.91 -6.28
N SER A 136 14.77 0.15 -5.48
CA SER A 136 14.94 0.06 -4.01
C SER A 136 13.80 -0.68 -3.29
N SER A 137 12.59 -0.68 -3.87
CA SER A 137 11.41 -1.36 -3.31
C SER A 137 11.44 -2.88 -3.52
N SER A 138 12.38 -3.42 -4.30
CA SER A 138 12.56 -4.87 -4.52
C SER A 138 13.72 -5.47 -3.71
N SER A 139 14.38 -4.68 -2.88
CA SER A 139 15.53 -5.12 -2.05
C SER A 139 15.17 -6.26 -1.08
N TYR A 140 13.91 -6.36 -0.67
CA TYR A 140 13.40 -7.40 0.21
C TYR A 140 13.53 -8.82 -0.36
N LEU A 141 13.61 -9.00 -1.69
CA LEU A 141 13.70 -10.33 -2.32
C LEU A 141 14.93 -11.12 -1.86
N ALA A 142 15.99 -10.43 -1.42
CA ALA A 142 17.20 -11.04 -0.87
C ALA A 142 17.06 -11.53 0.59
N ARG A 143 15.89 -11.32 1.24
CA ARG A 143 15.70 -11.50 2.69
C ARG A 143 14.88 -12.73 3.07
N PHE A 144 14.71 -13.69 2.16
CA PHE A 144 14.02 -14.96 2.43
C PHE A 144 15.03 -16.13 2.54
N PRO A 145 15.67 -16.33 3.71
CA PRO A 145 16.60 -17.44 3.88
C PRO A 145 15.91 -18.79 3.66
N GLY A 146 16.56 -19.67 2.92
CA GLY A 146 16.04 -21.00 2.58
C GLY A 146 15.04 -21.04 1.41
N TRP A 147 14.70 -19.91 0.79
CA TRP A 147 13.98 -19.89 -0.48
C TRP A 147 14.96 -19.61 -1.62
N GLU A 148 14.94 -20.44 -2.67
CA GLU A 148 15.73 -20.20 -3.87
C GLU A 148 15.16 -18.99 -4.64
N LEU A 149 15.99 -18.05 -5.09
CA LEU A 149 15.53 -16.93 -5.90
C LEU A 149 15.63 -17.24 -7.40
N ILE A 150 14.48 -17.40 -8.05
CA ILE A 150 14.36 -17.50 -9.49
C ILE A 150 14.23 -16.08 -10.05
N SER A 151 15.37 -15.51 -10.44
CA SER A 151 15.42 -14.19 -11.05
C SER A 151 15.08 -14.26 -12.53
N LEU A 152 14.07 -13.51 -12.95
CA LEU A 152 13.69 -13.39 -14.37
C LEU A 152 14.17 -12.05 -14.95
N PRO A 153 14.56 -12.01 -16.23
CA PRO A 153 14.89 -10.75 -16.89
C PRO A 153 13.65 -9.85 -16.93
N ARG A 154 13.87 -8.53 -16.95
CA ARG A 154 12.78 -7.58 -17.12
C ARG A 154 12.13 -7.80 -18.48
N LEU A 155 10.87 -8.21 -18.48
CA LEU A 155 10.08 -8.33 -19.71
C LEU A 155 9.37 -7.00 -19.96
N GLY A 156 9.80 -6.24 -20.97
CA GLY A 156 9.19 -4.97 -21.37
C GLY A 156 9.25 -3.84 -20.32
N GLN A 157 8.57 -2.72 -20.61
CA GLN A 157 8.40 -1.58 -19.70
C GLN A 157 7.02 -1.61 -19.01
N PHE A 158 6.68 -2.70 -18.32
CA PHE A 158 5.43 -2.79 -17.57
C PHE A 158 5.59 -2.19 -16.17
N ASP A 159 5.31 -0.88 -16.06
CA ASP A 159 5.35 -0.16 -14.79
C ASP A 159 3.94 0.26 -14.36
N ALA A 160 3.52 -0.18 -13.17
CA ALA A 160 2.19 0.09 -12.66
C ALA A 160 1.88 1.59 -12.49
N THR A 161 2.90 2.43 -12.24
CA THR A 161 2.71 3.87 -12.09
C THR A 161 2.21 4.53 -13.38
N PRO A 162 2.91 4.41 -14.53
CA PRO A 162 2.38 4.85 -15.82
C PRO A 162 0.98 4.33 -16.15
N LEU A 163 0.67 3.06 -15.83
CA LEU A 163 -0.66 2.51 -16.10
C LEU A 163 -1.76 3.24 -15.30
N ARG A 164 -1.51 3.56 -14.03
CA ARG A 164 -2.44 4.35 -13.21
C ARG A 164 -2.51 5.81 -13.63
N GLU A 165 -1.42 6.39 -14.13
CA GLU A 165 -1.42 7.75 -14.69
C GLU A 165 -2.29 7.83 -15.94
N ILE A 166 -2.26 6.82 -16.80
CA ILE A 166 -3.19 6.72 -17.94
C ILE A 166 -4.62 6.56 -17.44
N PHE A 167 -4.84 5.63 -16.50
CA PHE A 167 -6.19 5.30 -16.04
C PHE A 167 -6.90 6.44 -15.29
N PHE A 168 -6.17 7.20 -14.46
CA PHE A 168 -6.75 8.31 -13.69
C PHE A 168 -6.57 9.69 -14.35
N GLY A 169 -5.54 9.87 -15.18
CA GLY A 169 -5.12 11.19 -15.63
C GLY A 169 -5.66 11.64 -17.00
N GLU A 170 -6.29 10.76 -17.78
CA GLU A 170 -6.89 11.16 -19.04
C GLU A 170 -8.30 11.73 -18.86
N GLY A 171 -8.46 12.99 -19.30
CA GLY A 171 -9.77 13.60 -19.55
C GLY A 171 -10.57 14.00 -18.30
N ASP A 172 -11.85 14.28 -18.53
CA ASP A 172 -12.85 14.52 -17.50
C ASP A 172 -13.42 13.18 -16.96
N THR A 173 -14.53 13.22 -16.21
CA THR A 173 -15.20 12.02 -15.70
C THR A 173 -16.15 11.39 -16.74
N SER A 174 -16.03 11.72 -18.03
CA SER A 174 -16.94 11.23 -19.06
C SER A 174 -16.66 9.76 -19.44
N PRO A 175 -17.67 9.00 -19.87
CA PRO A 175 -17.46 7.65 -20.38
C PRO A 175 -16.49 7.57 -21.56
N GLU A 176 -16.42 8.60 -22.40
CA GLU A 176 -15.59 8.64 -23.60
C GLU A 176 -14.09 8.71 -23.27
N THR A 177 -13.71 9.56 -22.32
CA THR A 177 -12.32 9.71 -21.87
C THR A 177 -11.85 8.46 -21.11
N MET A 178 -12.73 7.86 -20.31
CA MET A 178 -12.51 6.57 -19.67
C MET A 178 -12.20 5.45 -20.67
N GLU A 179 -13.04 5.28 -21.71
CA GLU A 179 -12.82 4.22 -22.69
C GLU A 179 -11.53 4.46 -23.50
N ALA A 180 -11.19 5.72 -23.81
CA ALA A 180 -9.92 6.05 -24.45
C ALA A 180 -8.70 5.60 -23.61
N ALA A 181 -8.74 5.84 -22.29
CA ALA A 181 -7.70 5.36 -21.37
C ALA A 181 -7.58 3.83 -21.38
N LEU A 182 -8.71 3.12 -21.34
CA LEU A 182 -8.74 1.65 -21.40
C LEU A 182 -8.20 1.10 -22.73
N VAL A 183 -8.52 1.74 -23.86
CA VAL A 183 -7.98 1.39 -25.18
C VAL A 183 -6.46 1.50 -25.19
N ARG A 184 -5.88 2.57 -24.59
CA ARG A 184 -4.42 2.71 -24.47
C ARG A 184 -3.78 1.63 -23.60
N LEU A 185 -4.49 1.15 -22.58
CA LEU A 185 -4.05 0.11 -21.67
C LEU A 185 -4.16 -1.32 -22.27
N SER A 186 -4.88 -1.48 -23.39
CA SER A 186 -5.23 -2.80 -23.93
C SER A 186 -4.05 -3.73 -24.21
N SER A 187 -2.93 -3.20 -24.68
CA SER A 187 -1.70 -3.97 -24.96
C SER A 187 -0.88 -4.32 -23.71
N GLN A 188 -1.23 -3.74 -22.55
CA GLN A 188 -0.40 -3.77 -21.34
C GLN A 188 -0.92 -4.76 -20.28
N MET A 189 -2.13 -5.28 -20.41
CA MET A 189 -2.76 -6.16 -19.42
C MET A 189 -3.73 -7.17 -20.04
N PRO A 190 -4.13 -8.23 -19.32
CA PRO A 190 -5.12 -9.19 -19.79
C PRO A 190 -6.48 -8.53 -20.08
N GLU A 191 -7.21 -9.05 -21.07
CA GLU A 191 -8.55 -8.57 -21.41
C GLU A 191 -9.53 -8.65 -20.23
N SER A 192 -9.44 -9.72 -19.43
CA SER A 192 -10.24 -9.85 -18.20
C SER A 192 -9.92 -8.79 -17.14
N THR A 193 -8.72 -8.22 -17.15
CA THR A 193 -8.36 -7.08 -16.29
C THR A 193 -8.95 -5.78 -16.85
N LEU A 194 -8.92 -5.56 -18.17
CA LEU A 194 -9.59 -4.41 -18.80
C LEU A 194 -11.10 -4.40 -18.51
N ASP A 195 -11.75 -5.56 -18.62
CA ASP A 195 -13.18 -5.70 -18.30
C ASP A 195 -13.50 -5.45 -16.84
N PHE A 196 -12.58 -5.80 -15.94
CA PHE A 196 -12.68 -5.41 -14.54
C PHE A 196 -12.59 -3.89 -14.40
N LEU A 197 -11.56 -3.25 -14.98
CA LEU A 197 -11.34 -1.81 -14.88
C LEU A 197 -12.52 -1.02 -15.48
N ARG A 198 -13.07 -1.46 -16.61
CA ARG A 198 -14.24 -0.84 -17.26
C ARG A 198 -15.46 -0.82 -16.35
N ARG A 199 -15.73 -1.91 -15.63
CA ARG A 199 -16.84 -1.97 -14.65
C ARG A 199 -16.52 -1.15 -13.41
N TRP A 200 -15.29 -1.24 -12.90
CA TRP A 200 -14.88 -0.54 -11.69
C TRP A 200 -14.86 0.98 -11.85
N ALA A 201 -14.52 1.46 -13.05
CA ALA A 201 -14.58 2.88 -13.43
C ALA A 201 -15.98 3.50 -13.30
N GLN A 202 -17.04 2.70 -13.27
CA GLN A 202 -18.41 3.16 -13.09
C GLN A 202 -18.79 3.37 -11.61
N THR A 203 -17.90 3.04 -10.68
CA THR A 203 -18.16 3.14 -9.23
C THR A 203 -17.93 4.58 -8.71
N PRO A 204 -18.61 4.99 -7.63
CA PRO A 204 -18.32 6.26 -6.95
C PRO A 204 -16.87 6.35 -6.45
N LEU A 205 -16.27 5.21 -6.12
CA LEU A 205 -14.89 5.12 -5.66
C LEU A 205 -13.90 5.56 -6.75
N TYR A 206 -14.10 5.16 -8.01
CA TYR A 206 -13.28 5.61 -9.13
C TYR A 206 -13.26 7.14 -9.22
N LEU A 207 -14.44 7.78 -9.22
CA LEU A 207 -14.56 9.23 -9.34
C LEU A 207 -13.86 9.96 -8.20
N ARG A 208 -13.98 9.45 -6.96
CA ARG A 208 -13.26 10.00 -5.79
C ARG A 208 -11.75 9.90 -5.98
N LEU A 209 -11.25 8.74 -6.39
CA LEU A 209 -9.81 8.51 -6.57
C LEU A 209 -9.23 9.27 -7.77
N GLN A 210 -10.01 9.46 -8.83
CA GLN A 210 -9.61 10.30 -9.97
C GLN A 210 -9.44 11.76 -9.53
N LYS A 211 -10.40 12.31 -8.78
CA LYS A 211 -10.30 13.67 -8.20
C LYS A 211 -9.09 13.81 -7.28
N GLU A 212 -8.89 12.83 -6.40
CA GLU A 212 -7.73 12.81 -5.50
C GLU A 212 -6.41 12.75 -6.27
N TRP A 213 -6.34 11.94 -7.34
CA TRP A 213 -5.16 11.86 -8.19
C TRP A 213 -4.83 13.21 -8.82
N HIS A 214 -5.82 13.91 -9.39
CA HIS A 214 -5.61 15.24 -10.00
C HIS A 214 -5.11 16.26 -8.97
N MET A 215 -5.74 16.31 -7.79
CA MET A 215 -5.29 17.16 -6.69
C MET A 215 -3.84 16.86 -6.30
N LEU A 216 -3.45 15.59 -6.20
CA LEU A 216 -2.07 15.21 -5.88
C LEU A 216 -1.07 15.64 -6.97
N GLN A 217 -1.47 15.58 -8.26
CA GLN A 217 -0.61 16.07 -9.34
C GLN A 217 -0.45 17.60 -9.29
N ASP A 218 -1.52 18.33 -9.04
CA ASP A 218 -1.48 19.78 -8.91
C ASP A 218 -0.65 20.20 -7.70
N TYR A 219 -0.80 19.49 -6.57
CA TYR A 219 0.02 19.68 -5.37
C TYR A 219 1.51 19.51 -5.68
N LYS A 220 1.90 18.41 -6.35
CA LYS A 220 3.31 18.18 -6.75
C LYS A 220 3.82 19.23 -7.72
N ARG A 221 2.98 19.66 -8.67
CA ARG A 221 3.32 20.69 -9.66
C ARG A 221 3.59 22.04 -9.00
N ALA A 222 2.86 22.39 -7.94
CA ALA A 222 3.10 23.62 -7.18
C ALA A 222 4.51 23.68 -6.58
N TRP A 223 5.09 22.52 -6.24
CA TRP A 223 6.45 22.39 -5.70
C TRP A 223 7.54 22.21 -6.77
N ALA A 224 7.20 22.10 -8.05
CA ALA A 224 8.15 21.74 -9.11
C ALA A 224 9.29 22.76 -9.31
N LYS A 225 9.11 24.00 -8.84
CA LYS A 225 10.11 25.08 -8.92
C LYS A 225 10.96 25.24 -7.66
N ALA A 226 10.75 24.41 -6.64
CA ALA A 226 11.59 24.45 -5.44
C ALA A 226 13.04 24.06 -5.78
N PRO A 227 14.06 24.67 -5.15
CA PRO A 227 15.46 24.37 -5.44
C PRO A 227 15.86 22.94 -5.05
N TYR A 228 15.12 22.32 -4.13
CA TYR A 228 15.27 20.94 -3.70
C TYR A 228 13.88 20.31 -3.53
N ALA A 229 13.81 18.98 -3.62
CA ALA A 229 12.56 18.26 -3.34
C ALA A 229 12.09 18.58 -1.91
N PRO A 230 10.82 18.98 -1.71
CA PRO A 230 10.34 19.37 -0.40
C PRO A 230 10.20 18.16 0.53
N VAL A 231 10.44 18.42 1.81
CA VAL A 231 10.10 17.51 2.91
C VAL A 231 9.03 18.21 3.75
N PHE A 232 7.88 17.57 3.86
CA PHE A 232 6.74 18.06 4.62
C PHE A 232 6.83 17.57 6.06
N VAL A 233 6.47 18.44 7.00
CA VAL A 233 6.41 18.14 8.42
C VAL A 233 4.98 18.33 8.91
N THR A 234 4.43 17.29 9.52
CA THR A 234 3.10 17.29 10.12
C THR A 234 3.17 16.89 11.60
N VAL A 235 2.07 17.13 12.30
CA VAL A 235 1.87 16.75 13.70
C VAL A 235 0.51 16.07 13.82
N ASP A 236 0.43 15.07 14.68
CA ASP A 236 -0.82 14.33 14.95
C ASP A 236 -0.99 14.15 16.46
N ALA A 237 -2.23 14.21 16.94
CA ALA A 237 -2.58 13.96 18.34
C ALA A 237 -3.25 12.59 18.50
N LEU A 238 -2.58 11.64 19.18
CA LEU A 238 -3.21 10.39 19.61
C LEU A 238 -3.74 10.59 21.03
N LEU A 239 -5.01 10.98 21.12
CA LEU A 239 -5.67 11.25 22.40
C LEU A 239 -6.51 10.04 22.85
N ARG A 240 -6.13 9.43 23.98
CA ARG A 240 -6.79 8.29 24.60
C ARG A 240 -7.54 8.70 25.86
N CYS A 241 -8.72 8.12 26.09
CA CYS A 241 -9.54 8.37 27.26
C CYS A 241 -10.30 7.11 27.66
N ARG A 242 -10.37 6.83 28.98
CA ARG A 242 -11.19 5.77 29.54
C ARG A 242 -12.39 6.36 30.24
N ALA A 243 -13.61 6.08 29.77
CA ALA A 243 -14.83 6.57 30.40
C ALA A 243 -15.92 5.49 30.31
N LYS A 244 -16.77 5.39 31.34
CA LYS A 244 -17.88 4.43 31.42
C LYS A 244 -17.46 2.97 31.11
N GLY A 245 -16.26 2.58 31.56
CA GLY A 245 -15.72 1.24 31.35
C GLY A 245 -15.19 0.93 29.95
N GLN A 246 -15.12 1.92 29.06
CA GLN A 246 -14.60 1.77 27.69
C GLN A 246 -13.29 2.53 27.52
N ASP A 247 -12.33 1.92 26.84
CA ASP A 247 -11.07 2.51 26.40
C ASP A 247 -11.25 3.05 24.97
N GLN A 248 -11.03 4.35 24.77
CA GLN A 248 -11.39 5.03 23.53
C GLN A 248 -10.28 5.98 23.06
N VAL A 249 -10.26 6.22 21.76
CA VAL A 249 -9.37 7.18 21.10
C VAL A 249 -10.16 8.20 20.29
N LEU A 250 -9.69 9.43 20.29
CA LEU A 250 -10.27 10.48 19.47
C LEU A 250 -9.77 10.35 18.03
N LEU A 251 -10.71 10.25 17.09
CA LEU A 251 -10.44 10.21 15.66
C LEU A 251 -11.30 11.24 14.93
N ILE A 252 -10.80 11.70 13.78
CA ILE A 252 -11.54 12.53 12.83
C ILE A 252 -11.85 11.75 11.56
N GLN A 253 -12.90 12.17 10.85
CA GLN A 253 -13.14 11.77 9.46
C GLN A 253 -12.76 12.94 8.55
N ARG A 254 -11.83 12.71 7.63
CA ARG A 254 -11.30 13.75 6.74
C ARG A 254 -12.38 14.25 5.78
N GLY A 255 -12.60 15.57 5.72
CA GLY A 255 -13.56 16.23 4.84
C GLY A 255 -13.03 16.50 3.44
N HIS A 256 -11.70 16.50 3.25
CA HIS A 256 -11.03 16.83 2.00
C HIS A 256 -10.01 15.78 1.56
N ALA A 257 -9.68 15.80 0.27
CA ALA A 257 -8.61 14.99 -0.29
C ALA A 257 -7.22 15.51 0.16
N PRO A 258 -6.20 14.64 0.29
CA PRO A 258 -6.26 13.20 0.07
C PRO A 258 -6.94 12.47 1.23
N GLY A 259 -7.49 11.29 0.95
CA GLY A 259 -8.13 10.45 1.96
C GLY A 259 -9.51 10.93 2.40
N GLN A 260 -10.25 11.62 1.53
CA GLN A 260 -11.59 12.11 1.87
C GLN A 260 -12.49 10.94 2.34
N GLY A 261 -13.13 11.13 3.49
CA GLY A 261 -14.00 10.17 4.15
C GLY A 261 -13.27 9.10 4.99
N LEU A 262 -11.94 9.08 5.01
CA LEU A 262 -11.16 8.16 5.82
C LEU A 262 -11.00 8.67 7.26
N TRP A 263 -10.83 7.74 8.19
CA TRP A 263 -10.50 8.00 9.58
C TRP A 263 -9.03 8.38 9.74
N ALA A 264 -8.76 9.38 10.56
CA ALA A 264 -7.40 9.83 10.87
C ALA A 264 -7.29 10.24 12.34
N LEU A 265 -6.05 10.40 12.78
CA LEU A 265 -5.74 11.15 13.99
C LEU A 265 -5.99 12.63 13.69
N PRO A 266 -6.42 13.44 14.66
CA PRO A 266 -6.44 14.88 14.50
C PRO A 266 -5.04 15.41 14.23
N GLY A 267 -4.83 16.15 13.15
CA GLY A 267 -3.47 16.52 12.76
C GLY A 267 -3.31 17.15 11.37
N GLY A 268 -2.31 18.02 11.28
CA GLY A 268 -2.05 18.84 10.11
C GLY A 268 -0.59 19.28 10.00
N PHE A 269 -0.35 20.33 9.23
CA PHE A 269 1.00 20.82 8.94
C PHE A 269 1.58 21.59 10.13
N LEU A 270 2.91 21.48 10.30
CA LEU A 270 3.64 22.37 11.19
C LEU A 270 3.61 23.81 10.66
N GLU A 271 3.25 24.76 11.51
CA GLU A 271 3.31 26.18 11.20
C GLU A 271 4.70 26.77 11.38
N GLN A 272 5.03 27.80 10.57
CA GLN A 272 6.39 28.35 10.50
C GLN A 272 6.91 28.95 11.82
N ARG A 273 6.01 29.34 12.72
CA ARG A 273 6.34 30.00 14.00
C ARG A 273 5.85 29.23 15.21
N ASP A 274 5.42 28.00 15.02
CA ASP A 274 4.97 27.11 16.07
C ASP A 274 6.05 26.07 16.39
N SER A 275 6.12 25.67 17.66
CA SER A 275 6.71 24.39 18.03
C SER A 275 5.80 23.23 17.62
N LEU A 276 6.34 22.01 17.59
CA LEU A 276 5.56 20.79 17.34
C LEU A 276 4.37 20.65 18.30
N TRP A 277 4.58 20.97 19.58
CA TRP A 277 3.53 20.98 20.59
C TRP A 277 2.43 21.99 20.24
N GLN A 278 2.80 23.24 19.94
CA GLN A 278 1.85 24.31 19.62
C GLN A 278 1.01 23.97 18.39
N SER A 279 1.63 23.50 17.31
CA SER A 279 0.86 23.06 16.13
C SER A 279 -0.01 21.85 16.45
N CYS A 280 0.46 20.86 17.22
CA CYS A 280 -0.37 19.70 17.58
C CYS A 280 -1.62 20.10 18.37
N MET A 281 -1.48 21.02 19.33
CA MET A 281 -2.62 21.52 20.12
C MET A 281 -3.55 22.42 19.29
N ARG A 282 -3.01 23.18 18.33
CA ARG A 282 -3.79 23.97 17.39
C ARG A 282 -4.67 23.05 16.51
N GLU A 283 -4.06 22.10 15.82
CA GLU A 283 -4.78 21.14 14.94
C GLU A 283 -5.84 20.36 15.72
N LEU A 284 -5.48 19.86 16.92
CA LEU A 284 -6.44 19.17 17.78
C LEU A 284 -7.66 20.04 18.09
N ARG A 285 -7.49 21.35 18.38
CA ARG A 285 -8.60 22.26 18.68
C ARG A 285 -9.40 22.60 17.42
N GLU A 286 -8.73 22.89 16.30
CA GLU A 286 -9.35 23.28 15.03
C GLU A 286 -10.23 22.16 14.46
N GLU A 287 -9.76 20.93 14.49
CA GLU A 287 -10.49 19.80 13.88
C GLU A 287 -11.54 19.15 14.78
N THR A 288 -11.40 19.28 16.12
CA THR A 288 -12.24 18.53 17.07
C THR A 288 -13.04 19.40 18.03
N CYS A 289 -12.86 20.73 17.98
CA CYS A 289 -13.45 21.67 18.93
C CYS A 289 -13.21 21.29 20.41
N SER A 290 -12.13 20.57 20.70
CA SER A 290 -11.82 20.06 22.03
C SER A 290 -11.66 21.21 23.04
N SER A 291 -12.37 21.09 24.16
CA SER A 291 -12.33 22.05 25.26
C SER A 291 -11.33 21.69 26.37
N ILE A 292 -10.49 20.68 26.15
CA ILE A 292 -9.49 20.22 27.13
C ILE A 292 -8.43 21.30 27.30
N SER A 293 -8.11 21.64 28.55
CA SER A 293 -7.11 22.66 28.84
C SER A 293 -5.71 22.22 28.42
N GLU A 294 -4.86 23.17 28.06
CA GLU A 294 -3.47 22.86 27.69
C GLU A 294 -2.68 22.24 28.86
N ALA A 295 -2.98 22.64 30.09
CA ALA A 295 -2.36 22.05 31.28
C ALA A 295 -2.72 20.57 31.43
N ASP A 296 -3.98 20.20 31.18
CA ASP A 296 -4.42 18.80 31.22
C ASP A 296 -3.82 17.98 30.08
N LEU A 297 -3.74 18.55 28.88
CA LEU A 297 -3.08 17.89 27.74
C LEU A 297 -1.59 17.68 28.02
N LEU A 298 -0.91 18.68 28.58
CA LEU A 298 0.51 18.55 28.95
C LEU A 298 0.72 17.48 30.03
N ALA A 299 -0.16 17.42 31.04
CA ALA A 299 -0.12 16.39 32.06
C ALA A 299 -0.42 14.98 31.51
N ALA A 300 -1.21 14.89 30.44
CA ALA A 300 -1.55 13.64 29.76
C ALA A 300 -0.48 13.16 28.78
N LEU A 301 0.47 13.99 28.37
CA LEU A 301 1.50 13.64 27.40
C LEU A 301 2.38 12.49 27.90
N GLN A 302 2.39 11.38 27.16
CA GLN A 302 3.16 10.18 27.48
C GLN A 302 4.42 10.05 26.62
N ALA A 303 4.30 10.34 25.33
CA ALA A 303 5.39 10.20 24.38
C ALA A 303 5.18 11.09 23.14
N VAL A 304 6.28 11.37 22.45
CA VAL A 304 6.26 11.92 21.09
C VAL A 304 7.09 10.99 20.22
N GLN A 305 6.52 10.50 19.12
CA GLN A 305 7.22 9.59 18.21
C GLN A 305 7.16 10.12 16.78
N VAL A 306 8.25 9.92 16.06
CA VAL A 306 8.40 10.30 14.66
C VAL A 306 8.03 9.12 13.76
N PHE A 307 7.22 9.39 12.74
CA PHE A 307 6.88 8.44 11.68
C PHE A 307 7.34 9.01 10.33
N ASP A 308 8.29 8.32 9.72
CA ASP A 308 9.11 8.87 8.63
C ASP A 308 9.27 7.90 7.46
N HIS A 309 8.38 6.92 7.32
CA HIS A 309 8.42 6.02 6.17
C HIS A 309 8.30 6.83 4.86
N PRO A 310 9.24 6.73 3.89
CA PRO A 310 9.32 7.65 2.75
C PRO A 310 8.05 7.74 1.90
N ASP A 311 7.34 6.63 1.84
CA ASP A 311 6.17 6.45 0.99
C ASP A 311 4.84 6.52 1.77
N ARG A 312 4.84 6.99 3.03
CA ARG A 312 3.63 7.04 3.87
C ARG A 312 2.54 7.95 3.28
N SER A 313 2.94 9.04 2.61
CA SER A 313 2.02 10.01 1.99
C SER A 313 2.22 10.12 0.49
N LEU A 314 1.12 10.24 -0.26
CA LEU A 314 1.17 10.45 -1.71
C LEU A 314 1.43 11.91 -2.10
N ARG A 315 1.32 12.84 -1.15
CA ARG A 315 1.61 14.28 -1.33
C ARG A 315 3.11 14.52 -1.60
N GLY A 316 3.96 13.69 -1.01
CA GLY A 316 5.42 13.75 -1.09
C GLY A 316 6.05 13.17 0.17
N ARG A 317 7.34 13.43 0.41
CA ARG A 317 8.03 13.01 1.62
C ARG A 317 7.44 13.77 2.82
N THR A 318 6.54 13.13 3.56
CA THR A 318 5.91 13.69 4.76
C THR A 318 6.39 12.94 5.99
N ILE A 319 6.86 13.68 7.00
CA ILE A 319 7.27 13.16 8.29
C ILE A 319 6.28 13.68 9.32
N THR A 320 5.66 12.79 10.09
CA THR A 320 4.73 13.21 11.15
C THR A 320 5.30 12.99 12.55
N HIS A 321 4.96 13.89 13.46
CA HIS A 321 5.27 13.79 14.89
C HIS A 321 3.97 13.54 15.66
N VAL A 322 3.80 12.30 16.13
CA VAL A 322 2.61 11.88 16.86
C VAL A 322 2.83 12.13 18.35
N HIS A 323 1.96 12.94 18.95
CA HIS A 323 1.92 13.17 20.39
C HIS A 323 0.91 12.21 21.01
N TYR A 324 1.39 11.25 21.79
CA TYR A 324 0.52 10.32 22.50
C TYR A 324 0.12 10.91 23.85
N LEU A 325 -1.17 11.14 24.04
CA LEU A 325 -1.77 11.76 25.21
C LEU A 325 -2.78 10.78 25.83
N ASP A 326 -2.58 10.39 27.09
CA ASP A 326 -3.51 9.52 27.83
C ASP A 326 -4.18 10.31 28.96
N LEU A 327 -5.46 10.65 28.77
CA LEU A 327 -6.25 11.40 29.75
C LEU A 327 -6.62 10.59 31.00
N GLY A 328 -6.27 9.32 31.08
CA GLY A 328 -6.63 8.51 32.23
C GLY A 328 -8.09 8.06 32.20
N VAL A 329 -8.60 7.77 33.40
CA VAL A 329 -10.04 7.51 33.60
C VAL A 329 -10.75 8.83 33.87
N GLN A 330 -11.75 9.13 33.05
CA GLN A 330 -12.58 10.33 33.17
C GLN A 330 -14.04 9.96 33.51
N PRO A 331 -14.78 10.81 34.24
CA PRO A 331 -16.20 10.57 34.52
C PRO A 331 -17.05 10.45 33.24
N SER A 332 -16.67 11.21 32.22
CA SER A 332 -17.28 11.20 30.89
C SER A 332 -16.23 11.54 29.84
N LEU A 333 -16.48 11.17 28.59
CA LEU A 333 -15.65 11.60 27.47
C LEU A 333 -15.76 13.13 27.32
N PRO A 334 -14.64 13.83 27.08
CA PRO A 334 -14.66 15.24 26.69
C PRO A 334 -15.52 15.43 25.42
N PRO A 335 -16.35 16.49 25.36
CA PRO A 335 -17.15 16.77 24.17
C PRO A 335 -16.22 17.11 22.99
N VAL A 336 -16.57 16.61 21.81
CA VAL A 336 -15.84 16.85 20.55
C VAL A 336 -16.83 17.02 19.41
N GLN A 337 -16.45 17.79 18.41
CA GLN A 337 -17.21 18.03 17.19
C GLN A 337 -16.25 18.26 16.02
N GLY A 338 -16.54 17.68 14.85
CA GLY A 338 -15.76 17.96 13.64
C GLY A 338 -15.88 19.42 13.21
N ALA A 339 -14.76 20.04 12.84
CA ALA A 339 -14.69 21.38 12.29
C ALA A 339 -13.51 21.51 11.31
N ASP A 340 -13.43 22.64 10.61
CA ASP A 340 -12.46 22.91 9.54
C ASP A 340 -12.42 21.81 8.47
N ASP A 341 -11.29 21.11 8.31
CA ASP A 341 -11.14 20.03 7.34
C ASP A 341 -11.60 18.66 7.88
N ALA A 342 -12.03 18.57 9.14
CA ALA A 342 -12.65 17.38 9.73
C ALA A 342 -14.18 17.41 9.57
N ALA A 343 -14.71 16.49 8.76
CA ALA A 343 -16.15 16.33 8.58
C ALA A 343 -16.85 15.81 9.86
N LEU A 344 -16.11 15.08 10.69
CA LEU A 344 -16.59 14.50 11.95
C LEU A 344 -15.41 14.31 12.91
N ALA A 345 -15.65 14.49 14.21
CA ALA A 345 -14.76 14.07 15.27
C ALA A 345 -15.52 13.17 16.24
N ARG A 346 -14.95 12.02 16.63
CA ARG A 346 -15.59 11.09 17.57
C ARG A 346 -14.57 10.33 18.40
N TRP A 347 -14.99 9.98 19.61
CA TRP A 347 -14.34 8.93 20.39
C TRP A 347 -14.73 7.57 19.84
N VAL A 348 -13.73 6.74 19.54
CA VAL A 348 -13.88 5.38 19.00
C VAL A 348 -13.33 4.38 20.02
N PRO A 349 -14.08 3.33 20.38
CA PRO A 349 -13.56 2.25 21.20
C PRO A 349 -12.32 1.61 20.56
N VAL A 350 -11.27 1.40 21.36
CA VAL A 350 -10.04 0.74 20.90
C VAL A 350 -10.33 -0.67 20.36
N ALA A 351 -11.34 -1.34 20.94
CA ALA A 351 -11.80 -2.66 20.52
C ALA A 351 -12.42 -2.67 19.10
N ASP A 352 -12.88 -1.53 18.59
CA ASP A 352 -13.51 -1.44 17.27
C ASP A 352 -12.48 -1.18 16.16
N LEU A 353 -11.28 -0.70 16.50
CA LEU A 353 -10.22 -0.36 15.54
C LEU A 353 -9.90 -1.51 14.55
N PRO A 354 -9.79 -2.79 14.96
CA PRO A 354 -9.53 -3.89 14.03
C PRO A 354 -10.58 -4.03 12.91
N LEU A 355 -11.83 -3.64 13.15
CA LEU A 355 -12.92 -3.72 12.17
C LEU A 355 -12.88 -2.56 11.16
N MET A 356 -12.08 -1.53 11.46
CA MET A 356 -11.98 -0.29 10.71
C MET A 356 -10.66 -0.15 9.94
N GLU A 357 -9.78 -1.16 9.95
CA GLU A 357 -8.41 -1.10 9.41
C GLU A 357 -8.34 -0.48 8.00
N ALA A 358 -9.20 -0.93 7.08
CA ALA A 358 -9.26 -0.46 5.70
C ALA A 358 -9.94 0.90 5.50
N GLU A 359 -10.27 1.61 6.58
CA GLU A 359 -10.88 2.94 6.56
C GLU A 359 -9.94 4.03 7.07
N PHE A 360 -8.70 3.70 7.43
CA PHE A 360 -7.74 4.68 7.93
C PHE A 360 -6.96 5.36 6.81
N PHE A 361 -6.73 6.65 6.99
CA PHE A 361 -5.86 7.45 6.15
C PHE A 361 -4.40 7.07 6.38
N GLU A 362 -3.65 6.94 5.28
CA GLU A 362 -2.22 6.64 5.26
C GLU A 362 -1.85 5.49 6.22
N ASP A 363 -1.05 5.76 7.24
CA ASP A 363 -0.52 4.79 8.19
C ASP A 363 -1.07 4.97 9.61
N HIS A 364 -2.15 5.74 9.76
CA HIS A 364 -2.70 6.09 11.08
C HIS A 364 -3.17 4.86 11.85
N PHE A 365 -3.63 3.81 11.17
CA PHE A 365 -3.94 2.54 11.82
C PHE A 365 -2.69 1.87 12.41
N GLN A 366 -1.59 1.84 11.66
CA GLN A 366 -0.31 1.31 12.14
C GLN A 366 0.23 2.14 13.29
N ILE A 367 0.11 3.48 13.23
CA ILE A 367 0.45 4.39 14.33
C ILE A 367 -0.34 4.00 15.58
N LEU A 368 -1.67 3.88 15.49
CA LEU A 368 -2.53 3.47 16.61
C LEU A 368 -2.09 2.13 17.22
N CYS A 369 -1.79 1.13 16.39
CA CYS A 369 -1.34 -0.19 16.85
C CYS A 369 0.00 -0.18 17.60
N GLN A 370 0.84 0.85 17.41
CA GLN A 370 2.10 0.98 18.17
C GLN A 370 1.90 1.45 19.60
N PHE A 371 0.84 2.24 19.86
CA PHE A 371 0.56 2.81 21.18
C PHE A 371 -0.52 2.08 21.96
N LEU A 372 -1.39 1.33 21.26
CA LEU A 372 -2.60 0.76 21.82
C LEU A 372 -2.60 -0.77 21.72
N PRO A 373 -3.28 -1.46 22.67
CA PRO A 373 -3.39 -2.92 22.66
C PRO A 373 -4.41 -3.40 21.62
N VAL A 374 -4.09 -3.25 20.34
CA VAL A 374 -4.95 -3.65 19.21
C VAL A 374 -4.62 -5.08 18.78
N THR A 375 -5.62 -5.98 18.82
CA THR A 375 -5.48 -7.35 18.32
C THR A 375 -6.04 -7.43 16.90
N LEU A 376 -5.18 -7.70 15.92
CA LEU A 376 -5.56 -7.77 14.51
C LEU A 376 -6.25 -9.11 14.19
N ALA A 377 -7.36 -9.04 13.45
CA ALA A 377 -7.99 -10.23 12.89
C ALA A 377 -7.16 -10.79 11.74
N GLN A 378 -7.15 -12.12 11.59
CA GLN A 378 -6.51 -12.81 10.45
C GLN A 378 -7.38 -12.75 9.17
N SER A 379 -8.64 -12.31 9.28
CA SER A 379 -9.59 -12.16 8.17
C SER A 379 -10.43 -10.89 8.34
N GLU A 380 -10.75 -10.23 7.22
CA GLU A 380 -11.66 -9.08 7.18
C GLU A 380 -13.10 -9.55 7.46
N PRO A 381 -13.91 -8.83 8.26
CA PRO A 381 -15.33 -9.16 8.43
C PRO A 381 -16.06 -9.03 7.09
N GLU A 382 -16.94 -9.99 6.77
CA GLU A 382 -17.80 -9.92 5.58
C GLU A 382 -18.66 -8.66 5.65
N ARG A 383 -18.37 -7.64 4.83
CA ARG A 383 -19.27 -6.51 4.65
C ARG A 383 -20.41 -6.96 3.73
N GLN A 384 -21.64 -6.98 4.25
CA GLN A 384 -22.82 -6.94 3.40
C GLN A 384 -22.79 -5.61 2.66
N VAL A 385 -22.48 -5.67 1.37
CA VAL A 385 -22.64 -4.53 0.47
C VAL A 385 -24.14 -4.24 0.38
N ALA A 386 -24.56 -3.10 0.91
CA ALA A 386 -25.92 -2.57 0.74
C ALA A 386 -26.03 -1.78 -0.56
#